data_AF-A0AA40LK87-F1
#
_entry.id   AF-A0AA40LK87-F1
#
_cell.length_a   1.000
_cell.length_b   1.000
_cell.length_c   1.000
_cell.angle_alpha   90.00
_cell.angle_beta   90.00
_cell.angle_gamma   90.00
#
_symmetry.space_group_name_H-M   'P 1'
#
loop_
_entity.id
_entity.type
_entity.pdbx_description
1 polymer ?
#
loop_
_entity_poly.entity_id
_entity_poly.type
_entity_poly.pdbx_seq_one_letter_code
_entity_poly.pdbx_strand_id
1 'polypeptide(L)'
;MLKVLPSKFIPLINAGHEEYKNVWKNRPDHIHPDQSYDPKALRAEKRKELEQEIRIQVDELMRQELKNLRLAVDREEERPFKALKKKNGKKVGKKKEKDLTPNRSLASLFEELVVFGFIKKCKTVLLKDFIGDCLYLGSTLSLAHKLPMPSLFDVRQNMALYAVLRLGSPDIHSMAPLIRSILLVGPSGMGKKMLVNAVCTETGANLFDLSPANLQGKYPGKAGVQMLVHMVFKVARLLQPSVIWIGNAEKNFYKKVPKEEKEVREHGQPEPLMDPKRIKKDLTKALRLLSPGDRVMLIGTTSHPQRAEVKGLCRTYERILFMPRPDYASRYVLWKHMLHAQRVHVTQSRLDISALAKVSDGYTSGHIFQAIRSVLTERRLLQLSRRPLVASEFLGHLAKLEPVHREEEESLKDWYFKTPLGMKKIEFNKDQEAEEARLAKEKKKRK
;
A
#
# COMPACT_ATOMS: atom_id res chain seq x y z
N MET A 1 16.06 28.66 15.54
CA MET A 1 14.89 29.23 14.84
C MET A 1 14.61 28.40 13.60
N LEU A 2 13.50 27.66 13.56
CA LEU A 2 13.05 26.95 12.36
C LEU A 2 12.66 27.98 11.30
N LYS A 3 13.43 28.11 10.22
CA LYS A 3 13.03 28.92 9.06
C LYS A 3 11.93 28.15 8.33
N VAL A 4 10.69 28.59 8.50
CA VAL A 4 9.55 28.11 7.74
C VAL A 4 9.80 28.45 6.26
N LEU A 5 9.84 27.43 5.42
CA LEU A 5 9.98 27.62 3.97
C LEU A 5 8.74 28.38 3.45
N PRO A 6 8.91 29.36 2.54
CA PRO A 6 7.80 30.13 2.02
C PRO A 6 6.78 29.20 1.34
N SER A 7 5.50 29.41 1.66
CA SER A 7 4.40 28.61 1.15
C SER A 7 4.37 28.65 -0.38
N LYS A 8 4.35 27.47 -1.02
CA LYS A 8 4.21 27.32 -2.48
C LYS A 8 2.90 27.87 -3.02
N PHE A 9 1.93 28.16 -2.16
CA PHE A 9 0.63 28.72 -2.54
C PHE A 9 0.64 30.24 -2.65
N ILE A 10 1.59 30.94 -2.02
CA ILE A 10 1.68 32.41 -2.12
C ILE A 10 1.91 32.86 -3.57
N PRO A 11 2.83 32.25 -4.35
CA PRO A 11 2.98 32.58 -5.77
C PRO A 11 1.72 32.31 -6.60
N LEU A 12 0.99 31.22 -6.32
CA LEU A 12 -0.24 30.86 -7.03
C LEU A 12 -1.38 31.84 -6.73
N ILE A 13 -1.54 32.22 -5.45
CA ILE A 13 -2.53 33.22 -5.03
C ILE A 13 -2.21 34.58 -5.65
N ASN A 14 -0.93 34.98 -5.65
CA ASN A 14 -0.51 36.22 -6.28
C ASN A 14 -0.75 36.21 -7.80
N ALA A 15 -0.46 35.09 -8.47
CA ALA A 15 -0.74 34.93 -9.90
C ALA A 15 -2.25 35.04 -10.21
N GLY A 16 -3.11 34.36 -9.44
CA GLY A 16 -4.56 34.47 -9.58
C GLY A 16 -5.09 35.87 -9.26
N HIS A 17 -4.47 36.57 -8.30
CA HIS A 17 -4.83 37.95 -7.97
C HIS A 17 -4.44 38.94 -9.09
N GLU A 18 -3.28 38.75 -9.72
CA GLU A 18 -2.87 39.51 -10.89
C GLU A 18 -3.78 39.23 -12.09
N GLU A 19 -4.17 37.97 -12.32
CA GLU A 19 -5.16 37.62 -13.35
C GLU A 19 -6.51 38.30 -13.10
N TYR A 20 -7.00 38.29 -11.86
CA TYR A 20 -8.21 39.01 -11.48
C TYR A 20 -8.10 40.51 -11.75
N LYS A 21 -7.02 41.16 -11.32
CA LYS A 21 -6.79 42.59 -11.55
C LYS A 21 -6.76 42.97 -13.03
N ASN A 22 -6.09 42.16 -13.84
CA ASN A 22 -5.84 42.49 -15.24
C ASN A 22 -7.01 42.12 -16.16
N VAL A 23 -7.72 41.02 -15.86
CA VAL A 23 -8.73 40.46 -16.76
C VAL A 23 -10.15 40.72 -16.27
N TRP A 24 -10.39 40.61 -14.96
CA TRP A 24 -11.73 40.52 -14.39
C TRP A 24 -12.19 41.80 -13.68
N LYS A 25 -11.28 42.55 -13.04
CA LYS A 25 -11.61 43.74 -12.22
C LYS A 25 -12.38 44.83 -12.96
N ASN A 26 -12.14 44.99 -14.26
CA ASN A 26 -12.76 46.03 -15.08
C ASN A 26 -13.92 45.51 -15.95
N ARG A 27 -14.35 44.25 -15.75
CA ARG A 27 -15.53 43.69 -16.44
C ARG A 27 -16.75 43.89 -15.54
N PRO A 28 -17.71 44.76 -15.90
CA PRO A 28 -18.90 44.98 -15.09
C PRO A 28 -19.86 43.79 -15.20
N ASP A 29 -20.01 43.02 -14.12
CA ASP A 29 -20.92 41.87 -14.03
C ASP A 29 -22.41 42.27 -14.17
N HIS A 30 -22.72 43.56 -14.04
CA HIS A 30 -24.09 44.09 -14.04
C HIS A 30 -24.80 44.07 -15.41
N ILE A 31 -24.08 43.74 -16.50
CA ILE A 31 -24.62 43.77 -17.87
C ILE A 31 -25.13 42.39 -18.32
N HIS A 32 -24.78 41.30 -17.62
CA HIS A 32 -25.15 39.93 -17.98
C HIS A 32 -25.69 39.14 -16.78
N PRO A 33 -27.01 39.27 -16.48
CA PRO A 33 -27.63 38.60 -15.33
C PRO A 33 -27.72 37.07 -15.47
N ASP A 34 -27.68 36.54 -16.70
CA ASP A 34 -27.58 35.10 -16.95
C ASP A 34 -26.11 34.71 -17.12
N GLN A 35 -25.61 33.85 -16.24
CA GLN A 35 -24.27 33.23 -16.30
C GLN A 35 -24.10 32.34 -17.55
N SER A 36 -24.15 32.93 -18.74
CA SER A 36 -23.78 32.28 -19.99
C SER A 36 -22.29 32.51 -20.27
N TYR A 37 -21.64 31.53 -20.91
CA TYR A 37 -20.21 31.58 -21.21
C TYR A 37 -19.88 32.78 -22.11
N ASP A 38 -18.74 33.45 -21.88
CA ASP A 38 -18.27 34.54 -22.74
C ASP A 38 -17.83 33.96 -24.11
N PRO A 39 -18.58 34.23 -25.21
CA PRO A 39 -18.29 33.65 -26.50
C PRO A 39 -16.98 34.19 -27.09
N LYS A 40 -16.50 35.38 -26.68
CA LYS A 40 -15.22 35.94 -27.15
C LYS A 40 -14.04 35.26 -26.47
N ALA A 41 -14.12 35.04 -25.17
CA ALA A 41 -13.10 34.30 -24.42
C ALA A 41 -13.00 32.85 -24.93
N LEU A 42 -14.15 32.17 -25.09
CA LEU A 42 -14.21 30.81 -25.60
C LEU A 42 -13.63 30.70 -27.02
N ARG A 43 -13.97 31.63 -27.91
CA ARG A 43 -13.42 31.67 -29.28
C ARG A 43 -11.91 31.90 -29.28
N ALA A 44 -11.38 32.74 -28.38
CA ALA A 44 -9.94 32.99 -28.30
C ALA A 44 -9.17 31.76 -27.79
N GLU A 45 -9.74 31.01 -26.85
CA GLU A 45 -9.15 29.78 -26.34
C GLU A 45 -9.20 28.66 -27.40
N LYS A 46 -10.36 28.43 -28.02
CA LYS A 46 -10.54 27.45 -29.09
C LYS A 46 -9.69 27.75 -30.33
N ARG A 47 -9.44 29.03 -30.63
CA ARG A 47 -8.57 29.43 -31.76
C ARG A 47 -7.13 28.97 -31.54
N LYS A 48 -6.60 28.99 -30.31
CA LYS A 48 -5.23 28.53 -30.02
C LYS A 48 -5.08 27.02 -30.23
N GLU A 49 -6.10 26.23 -29.86
CA GLU A 49 -6.13 24.80 -30.13
C GLU A 49 -6.15 24.53 -31.64
N LEU A 50 -7.04 25.21 -32.36
CA LEU A 50 -7.21 25.07 -33.81
C LEU A 50 -5.95 25.50 -34.59
N GLU A 51 -5.28 26.58 -34.15
CA GLU A 51 -4.01 27.03 -34.74
C GLU A 51 -2.91 25.97 -34.60
N GLN A 52 -2.85 25.24 -33.48
CA GLN A 52 -1.86 24.16 -33.30
C GLN A 52 -2.12 22.99 -34.25
N GLU A 53 -3.39 22.62 -34.45
CA GLU A 53 -3.77 21.56 -35.39
C GLU A 53 -3.50 21.95 -36.84
N ILE A 54 -3.88 23.17 -37.23
CA ILE A 54 -3.64 23.70 -38.59
C ILE A 54 -2.14 23.84 -38.86
N ARG A 55 -1.34 24.24 -37.86
CA ARG A 55 0.11 24.40 -38.04
C ARG A 55 0.80 23.10 -38.44
N ILE A 56 0.33 21.95 -37.97
CA ILE A 56 0.85 20.64 -38.38
C ILE A 56 0.56 20.39 -39.87
N GLN A 57 -0.64 20.72 -40.33
CA GLN A 57 -1.05 20.56 -41.72
C GLN A 57 -0.29 21.53 -42.65
N VAL A 58 -0.12 22.78 -42.22
CA VAL A 58 0.66 23.80 -42.95
C VAL A 58 2.12 23.39 -43.04
N ASP A 59 2.72 22.87 -41.97
CA ASP A 59 4.11 22.38 -41.99
C ASP A 59 4.29 21.16 -42.93
N GLU A 60 3.29 20.30 -43.06
CA GLU A 60 3.30 19.20 -44.03
C GLU A 60 3.21 19.71 -45.47
N LEU A 61 2.33 20.68 -45.74
CA LEU A 61 2.21 21.32 -47.06
C LEU A 61 3.49 22.07 -47.44
N MET A 62 4.07 22.84 -46.53
CA MET A 62 5.35 23.53 -46.77
C MET A 62 6.47 22.54 -47.08
N ARG A 63 6.51 21.37 -46.43
CA ARG A 63 7.50 20.32 -46.75
C ARG A 63 7.28 19.69 -48.13
N GLN A 64 6.05 19.65 -48.62
CA GLN A 64 5.75 19.18 -49.97
C GLN A 64 6.17 20.23 -51.01
N GLU A 65 5.87 21.51 -50.78
CA GLU A 65 6.33 22.60 -51.65
C GLU A 65 7.85 22.69 -51.71
N LEU A 66 8.54 22.56 -50.57
CA LEU A 66 10.01 22.55 -50.52
C LEU A 66 10.61 21.37 -51.31
N LYS A 67 9.94 20.22 -51.36
CA LYS A 67 10.35 19.10 -52.21
C LYS A 67 10.13 19.39 -53.69
N ASN A 68 9.00 20.01 -54.03
CA ASN A 68 8.69 20.37 -55.41
C ASN A 68 9.66 21.43 -55.94
N LEU A 69 10.00 22.42 -55.12
CA LEU A 69 11.01 23.43 -55.43
C LEU A 69 12.41 22.82 -55.60
N ARG A 70 12.79 21.88 -54.73
CA ARG A 70 14.06 21.14 -54.90
C ARG A 70 14.10 20.34 -56.19
N LEU A 71 13.01 19.65 -56.54
CA LEU A 71 12.91 18.91 -57.79
C LEU A 71 12.93 19.83 -59.03
N ALA A 72 12.45 21.06 -58.91
CA ALA A 72 12.54 22.06 -59.98
C ALA A 72 13.98 22.59 -60.13
N VAL A 73 14.66 22.89 -59.02
CA VAL A 73 16.07 23.33 -59.02
C VAL A 73 17.00 22.21 -59.51
N ASP A 74 16.76 20.96 -59.11
CA ASP A 74 17.50 19.78 -59.59
C ASP A 74 17.25 19.47 -61.08
N ARG A 75 16.16 20.00 -61.68
CA ARG A 75 15.90 19.93 -63.13
C ARG A 75 16.61 21.04 -63.91
N GLU A 76 16.92 22.17 -63.27
CA GLU A 76 17.66 23.28 -63.87
C GLU A 76 19.18 23.10 -63.76
N GLU A 77 19.67 22.43 -62.72
CA GLU A 77 21.09 22.09 -62.57
C GLU A 77 21.36 20.62 -62.96
N GLU A 78 21.78 20.36 -64.21
CA GLU A 78 22.33 19.06 -64.59
C GLU A 78 23.67 18.79 -63.87
N ARG A 79 23.60 18.22 -62.66
CA ARG A 79 24.75 17.58 -61.98
C ARG A 79 24.34 16.25 -61.33
N PRO A 80 25.04 15.14 -61.60
CA PRO A 80 24.70 13.85 -61.02
C PRO A 80 25.31 13.73 -59.60
N PHE A 81 24.47 13.54 -58.57
CA PHE A 81 24.95 13.17 -57.24
C PHE A 81 24.43 11.81 -56.76
N LYS A 82 25.40 11.00 -56.32
CA LYS A 82 25.27 9.66 -55.73
C LYS A 82 24.31 9.64 -54.54
N ALA A 83 23.40 8.67 -54.54
CA ALA A 83 22.48 8.40 -53.44
C ALA A 83 23.20 8.08 -52.12
N LEU A 84 22.97 8.90 -51.09
CA LEU A 84 23.30 8.62 -49.71
C LEU A 84 22.34 7.55 -49.15
N LYS A 85 22.92 6.41 -48.74
CA LYS A 85 22.21 5.32 -48.03
C LYS A 85 21.44 5.86 -46.82
N LYS A 86 20.11 5.75 -46.85
CA LYS A 86 19.27 5.82 -45.64
C LYS A 86 19.74 4.74 -44.65
N LYS A 87 20.36 5.16 -43.55
CA LYS A 87 20.42 4.34 -42.34
C LYS A 87 18.98 4.10 -41.89
N ASN A 88 18.52 2.86 -42.02
CA ASN A 88 17.33 2.37 -41.34
C ASN A 88 17.56 2.51 -39.83
N GLY A 89 17.11 3.63 -39.27
CA GLY A 89 16.91 3.78 -37.84
C GLY A 89 15.86 2.76 -37.43
N LYS A 90 16.32 1.65 -36.81
CA LYS A 90 15.47 0.78 -36.01
C LYS A 90 14.73 1.67 -35.02
N LYS A 91 13.47 2.02 -35.33
CA LYS A 91 12.50 2.39 -34.30
C LYS A 91 12.43 1.18 -33.40
N VAL A 92 13.07 1.28 -32.23
CA VAL A 92 12.85 0.37 -31.12
C VAL A 92 11.39 0.55 -30.75
N GLY A 93 10.53 -0.23 -31.39
CA GLY A 93 9.15 -0.38 -30.99
C GLY A 93 9.20 -0.82 -29.54
N LYS A 94 8.69 0.01 -28.63
CA LYS A 94 8.24 -0.46 -27.33
C LYS A 94 7.39 -1.69 -27.62
N LYS A 95 7.94 -2.86 -27.32
CA LYS A 95 7.25 -4.15 -27.43
C LYS A 95 6.03 -4.01 -26.53
N LYS A 96 4.87 -3.63 -27.08
CA LYS A 96 3.59 -3.75 -26.37
C LYS A 96 3.50 -5.22 -26.03
N GLU A 97 3.60 -5.53 -24.75
CA GLU A 97 3.67 -6.90 -24.29
C GLU A 97 2.39 -7.61 -24.73
N LYS A 98 2.55 -8.81 -25.31
CA LYS A 98 1.46 -9.58 -25.90
C LYS A 98 0.48 -9.91 -24.78
N ASP A 99 -0.73 -9.34 -24.82
CA ASP A 99 -1.80 -9.75 -23.91
C ASP A 99 -1.94 -11.27 -24.04
N LEU A 100 -1.85 -11.99 -22.93
CA LEU A 100 -1.99 -13.44 -22.89
C LEU A 100 -3.46 -13.87 -23.01
N THR A 101 -4.39 -12.91 -22.88
CA THR A 101 -5.85 -13.09 -22.93
C THR A 101 -6.54 -12.15 -23.94
N PRO A 102 -6.05 -12.01 -25.18
CA PRO A 102 -6.63 -11.04 -26.13
C PRO A 102 -7.99 -11.51 -26.68
N ASN A 103 -8.21 -12.83 -26.74
CA ASN A 103 -9.39 -13.44 -27.34
C ASN A 103 -10.53 -13.71 -26.33
N ARG A 104 -10.39 -13.29 -25.07
CA ARG A 104 -11.37 -13.57 -24.00
C ARG A 104 -12.10 -12.30 -23.55
N SER A 105 -13.42 -12.42 -23.36
CA SER A 105 -14.26 -11.34 -22.86
C SER A 105 -14.03 -11.10 -21.36
N LEU A 106 -14.30 -9.88 -20.90
CA LEU A 106 -14.12 -9.50 -19.50
C LEU A 106 -15.03 -10.25 -18.54
N ALA A 107 -16.29 -10.48 -18.95
CA ALA A 107 -17.25 -11.25 -18.16
C ALA A 107 -16.76 -12.67 -17.91
N SER A 108 -16.23 -13.34 -18.94
CA SER A 108 -15.65 -14.68 -18.82
C SER A 108 -14.46 -14.73 -17.85
N LEU A 109 -13.55 -13.75 -17.93
CA LEU A 109 -12.41 -13.67 -16.99
C LEU A 109 -12.86 -13.40 -15.55
N PHE A 110 -13.90 -12.57 -15.37
CA PHE A 110 -14.45 -12.29 -14.04
C PHE A 110 -15.12 -13.51 -13.44
N GLU A 111 -15.99 -14.20 -14.19
CA GLU A 111 -16.64 -15.44 -13.78
C GLU A 111 -15.61 -16.51 -13.40
N GLU A 112 -14.59 -16.69 -14.22
CA GLU A 112 -13.48 -17.62 -13.96
C GLU A 112 -12.79 -17.29 -12.62
N LEU A 113 -12.47 -16.01 -12.37
CA LEU A 113 -11.85 -15.58 -11.11
C LEU A 113 -12.76 -15.71 -9.89
N VAL A 114 -14.07 -15.55 -10.05
CA VAL A 114 -15.05 -15.74 -8.97
C VAL A 114 -15.22 -17.23 -8.66
N VAL A 115 -15.38 -18.08 -9.69
CA VAL A 115 -15.53 -19.53 -9.54
C VAL A 115 -14.29 -20.15 -8.90
N PHE A 116 -13.10 -19.74 -9.32
CA PHE A 116 -11.86 -20.17 -8.69
C PHE A 116 -11.60 -19.50 -7.33
N GLY A 117 -12.45 -18.56 -6.88
CA GLY A 117 -12.35 -17.93 -5.57
C GLY A 117 -11.14 -17.00 -5.41
N PHE A 118 -10.63 -16.44 -6.50
CA PHE A 118 -9.64 -15.37 -6.48
C PHE A 118 -10.27 -14.03 -6.12
N ILE A 119 -11.52 -13.79 -6.53
CA ILE A 119 -12.29 -12.62 -6.08
C ILE A 119 -13.08 -13.03 -4.85
N LYS A 120 -12.87 -12.33 -3.73
CA LYS A 120 -13.52 -12.65 -2.46
C LYS A 120 -14.37 -11.49 -1.97
N LYS A 121 -15.55 -11.81 -1.42
CA LYS A 121 -16.37 -10.83 -0.71
C LYS A 121 -15.59 -10.35 0.52
N CYS A 122 -15.36 -9.05 0.59
CA CYS A 122 -14.69 -8.44 1.74
C CYS A 122 -15.59 -8.52 2.97
N LYS A 123 -15.01 -8.81 4.14
CA LYS A 123 -15.70 -8.65 5.42
C LYS A 123 -15.79 -7.16 5.73
N THR A 124 -16.98 -6.67 6.07
CA THR A 124 -17.21 -5.26 6.43
C THR A 124 -16.54 -4.97 7.76
N VAL A 125 -15.43 -4.24 7.71
CA VAL A 125 -14.67 -3.81 8.88
C VAL A 125 -14.27 -2.37 8.66
N LEU A 126 -14.43 -1.51 9.66
CA LEU A 126 -14.02 -0.11 9.52
C LEU A 126 -12.58 0.08 10.01
N LEU A 127 -11.88 1.06 9.48
CA LEU A 127 -10.49 1.31 9.90
C LEU A 127 -10.43 1.77 11.37
N LYS A 128 -11.49 2.42 11.86
CA LYS A 128 -11.65 2.80 13.27
C LYS A 128 -11.68 1.59 14.22
N ASP A 129 -12.13 0.43 13.74
CA ASP A 129 -12.23 -0.80 14.52
C ASP A 129 -10.84 -1.44 14.72
N PHE A 130 -9.83 -1.00 13.98
CA PHE A 130 -8.44 -1.35 14.27
C PHE A 130 -7.93 -0.47 15.41
N ILE A 131 -7.79 -1.08 16.59
CA ILE A 131 -7.50 -0.39 17.84
C ILE A 131 -6.00 -0.45 18.12
N GLY A 132 -5.44 0.73 18.38
CA GLY A 132 -4.07 0.92 18.77
C GLY A 132 -3.91 2.31 19.35
N ASP A 133 -3.18 2.41 20.44
CA ASP A 133 -2.87 3.69 21.06
C ASP A 133 -1.51 4.21 20.57
N CYS A 134 -1.27 5.49 20.76
CA CYS A 134 0.02 6.10 20.45
C CYS A 134 1.07 5.75 21.52
N LEU A 135 2.34 5.83 21.14
CA LEU A 135 3.42 5.62 22.10
C LEU A 135 3.61 6.89 22.96
N TYR A 136 3.09 6.87 24.19
CA TYR A 136 3.22 8.00 25.12
C TYR A 136 4.67 8.33 25.50
N LEU A 137 5.58 7.35 25.46
CA LEU A 137 7.01 7.53 25.68
C LEU A 137 7.74 8.11 24.45
N GLY A 138 7.04 8.36 23.35
CA GLY A 138 7.64 8.86 22.10
C GLY A 138 8.37 10.19 22.27
N SER A 139 7.81 11.13 23.04
CA SER A 139 8.45 12.42 23.34
C SER A 139 9.72 12.26 24.16
N THR A 140 9.69 11.43 25.20
CA THR A 140 10.87 11.11 26.03
C THR A 140 11.97 10.40 25.25
N LEU A 141 11.60 9.48 24.36
CA LEU A 141 12.56 8.78 23.49
C LEU A 141 13.15 9.73 22.44
N SER A 142 12.34 10.64 21.91
CA SER A 142 12.80 11.68 20.99
C SER A 142 13.75 12.66 21.68
N LEU A 143 13.51 13.03 22.94
CA LEU A 143 14.43 13.83 23.75
C LEU A 143 15.73 13.07 24.05
N ALA A 144 15.65 11.75 24.21
CA ALA A 144 16.81 10.87 24.33
C ALA A 144 17.42 10.49 22.97
N HIS A 145 17.08 11.21 21.90
CA HIS A 145 17.58 11.02 20.52
C HIS A 145 17.43 9.59 19.95
N LYS A 146 16.50 8.80 20.48
CA LYS A 146 16.19 7.44 20.02
C LYS A 146 14.89 7.42 19.24
N LEU A 147 14.94 6.97 17.99
CA LEU A 147 13.72 6.75 17.21
C LEU A 147 12.87 5.62 17.82
N PRO A 148 11.62 5.87 18.24
CA PRO A 148 10.76 4.83 18.80
C PRO A 148 10.36 3.80 17.74
N MET A 149 10.00 2.59 18.18
CA MET A 149 9.37 1.62 17.31
C MET A 149 7.97 2.11 16.91
N PRO A 150 7.48 1.78 15.69
CA PRO A 150 6.17 2.23 15.24
C PRO A 150 5.09 1.66 16.14
N SER A 151 4.15 2.48 16.59
CA SER A 151 2.99 2.05 17.38
C SER A 151 1.88 1.48 16.49
N LEU A 152 0.90 0.80 17.09
CA LEU A 152 -0.28 0.32 16.36
C LEU A 152 -1.10 1.50 15.78
N PHE A 153 -1.12 2.64 16.47
CA PHE A 153 -1.70 3.88 15.96
C PHE A 153 -0.99 4.34 14.67
N ASP A 154 0.35 4.33 14.67
CA ASP A 154 1.14 4.72 13.49
C ASP A 154 0.87 3.80 12.31
N VAL A 155 0.71 2.49 12.55
CA VAL A 155 0.36 1.53 11.49
C VAL A 155 -1.01 1.90 10.89
N ARG A 156 -2.01 2.18 11.73
CA ARG A 156 -3.34 2.61 11.27
C ARG A 156 -3.27 3.88 10.43
N GLN A 157 -2.53 4.88 10.91
CA GLN A 157 -2.37 6.16 10.21
C GLN A 157 -1.65 5.98 8.86
N ASN A 158 -0.58 5.17 8.83
CA ASN A 158 0.14 4.86 7.60
C ASN A 158 -0.73 4.07 6.61
N MET A 159 -1.60 3.17 7.09
CA MET A 159 -2.57 2.47 6.25
C MET A 159 -3.61 3.42 5.65
N ALA A 160 -4.11 4.39 6.43
CA ALA A 160 -4.99 5.43 5.92
C ALA A 160 -4.29 6.25 4.81
N LEU A 161 -3.06 6.67 5.06
CA LEU A 161 -2.29 7.53 4.15
C LEU A 161 -1.87 6.81 2.86
N TYR A 162 -1.27 5.63 2.99
CA TYR A 162 -0.72 4.90 1.84
C TYR A 162 -1.77 4.13 1.06
N ALA A 163 -2.83 3.63 1.71
CA ALA A 163 -3.85 2.81 1.04
C ALA A 163 -5.18 3.56 0.86
N VAL A 164 -5.85 3.96 1.94
CA VAL A 164 -7.23 4.48 1.88
C VAL A 164 -7.31 5.76 1.04
N LEU A 165 -6.51 6.78 1.36
CA LEU A 165 -6.54 8.06 0.63
C LEU A 165 -6.18 7.88 -0.86
N ARG A 166 -5.28 6.94 -1.15
CA ARG A 166 -4.77 6.69 -2.51
C ARG A 166 -5.73 5.90 -3.38
N LEU A 167 -6.55 5.04 -2.79
CA LEU A 167 -7.57 4.28 -3.51
C LEU A 167 -8.90 5.03 -3.56
N GLY A 168 -9.21 5.83 -2.53
CA GLY A 168 -10.49 6.54 -2.40
C GLY A 168 -10.62 7.78 -3.28
N SER A 169 -9.55 8.58 -3.45
CA SER A 169 -9.61 9.81 -4.27
C SER A 169 -8.67 9.73 -5.49
N PRO A 170 -9.18 9.92 -6.72
CA PRO A 170 -8.33 9.97 -7.91
C PRO A 170 -7.38 11.19 -7.91
N ASP A 171 -7.80 12.32 -7.35
CA ASP A 171 -6.99 13.54 -7.31
C ASP A 171 -5.81 13.39 -6.37
N ILE A 172 -6.04 12.84 -5.18
CA ILE A 172 -4.96 12.51 -4.25
C ILE A 172 -4.03 11.46 -4.87
N HIS A 173 -4.58 10.53 -5.68
CA HIS A 173 -3.80 9.54 -6.39
C HIS A 173 -2.86 10.15 -7.45
N SER A 174 -3.30 11.18 -8.18
CA SER A 174 -2.45 11.83 -9.19
C SER A 174 -1.38 12.74 -8.58
N MET A 175 -1.68 13.40 -7.46
CA MET A 175 -0.79 14.39 -6.83
C MET A 175 0.31 13.79 -5.95
N ALA A 176 0.02 12.71 -5.21
CA ALA A 176 1.00 12.10 -4.30
C ALA A 176 1.90 11.06 -4.99
N PRO A 177 3.09 10.75 -4.42
CA PRO A 177 3.99 9.74 -4.97
C PRO A 177 3.30 8.38 -5.07
N LEU A 178 3.50 7.71 -6.22
CA LEU A 178 2.88 6.43 -6.51
C LEU A 178 3.40 5.36 -5.54
N ILE A 179 2.50 4.81 -4.73
CA ILE A 179 2.75 3.65 -3.87
C ILE A 179 1.89 2.52 -4.39
N ARG A 180 2.54 1.49 -4.93
CA ARG A 180 1.86 0.35 -5.57
C ARG A 180 1.68 -0.84 -4.63
N SER A 181 2.54 -0.93 -3.61
CA SER A 181 2.62 -2.12 -2.78
C SER A 181 2.99 -1.85 -1.32
N ILE A 182 2.25 -2.49 -0.42
CA ILE A 182 2.43 -2.41 1.03
C ILE A 182 2.62 -3.83 1.58
N LEU A 183 3.58 -4.03 2.48
CA LEU A 183 3.77 -5.28 3.23
C LEU A 183 3.52 -5.03 4.72
N LEU A 184 2.53 -5.73 5.28
CA LEU A 184 2.26 -5.78 6.71
C LEU A 184 3.03 -6.93 7.36
N VAL A 185 3.94 -6.58 8.27
CA VAL A 185 4.84 -7.51 8.96
C VAL A 185 4.56 -7.46 10.45
N GLY A 186 4.43 -8.60 11.11
CA GLY A 186 4.29 -8.66 12.56
C GLY A 186 3.90 -10.07 13.02
N PRO A 187 3.76 -10.32 14.32
CA PRO A 187 3.33 -11.63 14.82
C PRO A 187 1.94 -12.03 14.28
N SER A 188 1.60 -13.32 14.40
CA SER A 188 0.25 -13.78 14.09
C SER A 188 -0.77 -13.13 15.05
N GLY A 189 -2.04 -13.04 14.65
CA GLY A 189 -3.09 -12.48 15.54
C GLY A 189 -3.08 -10.95 15.72
N MET A 190 -2.24 -10.20 15.02
CA MET A 190 -2.21 -8.71 15.07
C MET A 190 -3.28 -8.00 14.22
N GLY A 191 -4.23 -8.72 13.61
CA GLY A 191 -5.23 -8.08 12.74
C GLY A 191 -4.71 -7.63 11.37
N LYS A 192 -3.57 -8.17 10.89
CA LYS A 192 -3.03 -7.88 9.54
C LYS A 192 -4.07 -8.07 8.42
N LYS A 193 -4.81 -9.18 8.45
CA LYS A 193 -5.89 -9.45 7.49
C LYS A 193 -7.11 -8.54 7.70
N MET A 194 -7.36 -8.14 8.95
CA MET A 194 -8.43 -7.20 9.28
C MET A 194 -8.15 -5.82 8.66
N LEU A 195 -6.91 -5.34 8.68
CA LEU A 195 -6.51 -4.09 8.03
C LEU A 195 -6.72 -4.12 6.51
N VAL A 196 -6.43 -5.25 5.85
CA VAL A 196 -6.70 -5.41 4.40
C VAL A 196 -8.20 -5.26 4.11
N ASN A 197 -9.04 -5.91 4.90
CA ASN A 197 -10.50 -5.81 4.77
C ASN A 197 -10.99 -4.39 5.09
N ALA A 198 -10.37 -3.72 6.05
CA ALA A 198 -10.71 -2.35 6.40
C ALA A 198 -10.43 -1.39 5.23
N VAL A 199 -9.26 -1.51 4.57
CA VAL A 199 -8.97 -0.71 3.37
C VAL A 199 -10.01 -0.95 2.28
N CYS A 200 -10.38 -2.20 2.02
CA CYS A 200 -11.38 -2.51 1.00
C CYS A 200 -12.76 -1.94 1.36
N THR A 201 -13.13 -1.95 2.65
CA THR A 201 -14.41 -1.41 3.13
C THR A 201 -14.45 0.11 3.00
N GLU A 202 -13.40 0.82 3.44
CA GLU A 202 -13.34 2.29 3.37
C GLU A 202 -13.28 2.83 1.92
N THR A 203 -12.71 2.05 1.01
CA THR A 203 -12.49 2.48 -0.39
C THR A 203 -13.49 1.89 -1.37
N GLY A 204 -14.37 0.98 -0.92
CA GLY A 204 -15.25 0.19 -1.79
C GLY A 204 -14.48 -0.70 -2.79
N ALA A 205 -13.22 -1.04 -2.50
CA ALA A 205 -12.36 -1.75 -3.43
C ALA A 205 -12.65 -3.26 -3.50
N ASN A 206 -12.49 -3.82 -4.70
CA ASN A 206 -12.57 -5.26 -4.93
C ASN A 206 -11.35 -5.99 -4.36
N LEU A 207 -11.58 -7.09 -3.64
CA LEU A 207 -10.51 -7.88 -3.01
C LEU A 207 -10.16 -9.12 -3.85
N PHE A 208 -8.92 -9.16 -4.33
CA PHE A 208 -8.34 -10.30 -5.05
C PHE A 208 -7.36 -11.05 -4.14
N ASP A 209 -7.58 -12.33 -3.88
CA ASP A 209 -6.74 -13.17 -3.03
C ASP A 209 -5.78 -14.04 -3.84
N LEU A 210 -4.53 -13.59 -3.97
CA LEU A 210 -3.41 -14.31 -4.57
C LEU A 210 -2.51 -14.99 -3.53
N SER A 211 -3.08 -15.37 -2.38
CA SER A 211 -2.33 -16.11 -1.36
C SER A 211 -1.83 -17.46 -1.93
N PRO A 212 -0.64 -17.92 -1.54
CA PRO A 212 -0.08 -19.21 -1.96
C PRO A 212 -1.04 -20.38 -1.72
N ALA A 213 -1.75 -20.36 -0.59
CA ALA A 213 -2.76 -21.38 -0.26
C ALA A 213 -3.95 -21.39 -1.23
N ASN A 214 -4.30 -20.25 -1.83
CA ASN A 214 -5.37 -20.17 -2.82
C ASN A 214 -4.90 -20.56 -4.23
N LEU A 215 -3.60 -20.44 -4.51
CA LEU A 215 -3.00 -20.83 -5.79
C LEU A 215 -2.74 -22.33 -5.91
N GLN A 216 -2.66 -23.05 -4.79
CA GLN A 216 -2.36 -24.48 -4.78
C GLN A 216 -3.40 -25.26 -5.59
N GLY A 217 -2.93 -26.15 -6.48
CA GLY A 217 -3.77 -26.97 -7.37
C GLY A 217 -4.44 -26.20 -8.53
N LYS A 218 -4.45 -24.87 -8.53
CA LYS A 218 -5.09 -24.04 -9.57
C LYS A 218 -4.05 -23.57 -10.58
N TYR A 219 -4.31 -23.76 -11.87
CA TYR A 219 -3.42 -23.39 -12.98
C TYR A 219 -2.00 -24.01 -12.89
N PRO A 220 -1.89 -25.34 -13.09
CA PRO A 220 -0.60 -26.01 -13.04
C PRO A 220 0.36 -25.49 -14.12
N GLY A 221 1.65 -25.47 -13.81
CA GLY A 221 2.70 -25.03 -14.73
C GLY A 221 3.11 -23.55 -14.58
N LYS A 222 4.28 -23.19 -15.12
CA LYS A 222 4.80 -21.81 -15.03
C LYS A 222 3.97 -20.83 -15.87
N ALA A 223 3.53 -21.28 -17.05
CA ALA A 223 2.68 -20.49 -17.93
C ALA A 223 1.28 -20.22 -17.34
N GLY A 224 0.71 -21.21 -16.64
CA GLY A 224 -0.59 -21.06 -15.97
C GLY A 224 -0.58 -20.00 -14.88
N VAL A 225 0.43 -20.02 -14.00
CA VAL A 225 0.60 -19.00 -12.95
C VAL A 225 0.83 -17.61 -13.53
N GLN A 226 1.65 -17.50 -14.59
CA GLN A 226 1.87 -16.23 -15.27
C GLN A 226 0.58 -15.68 -15.89
N MET A 227 -0.22 -16.55 -16.53
CA MET A 227 -1.53 -16.20 -17.10
C MET A 227 -2.51 -15.76 -16.02
N LEU A 228 -2.55 -16.45 -14.87
CA LEU A 228 -3.38 -16.09 -13.73
C LEU A 228 -3.03 -14.71 -13.17
N VAL A 229 -1.74 -14.44 -12.93
CA VAL A 229 -1.28 -13.12 -12.45
C VAL A 229 -1.65 -12.04 -13.47
N HIS A 230 -1.42 -12.27 -14.76
CA HIS A 230 -1.81 -11.34 -15.81
C HIS A 230 -3.32 -11.09 -15.84
N MET A 231 -4.14 -12.14 -15.74
CA MET A 231 -5.60 -12.07 -15.71
C MET A 231 -6.10 -11.29 -14.50
N VAL A 232 -5.59 -11.56 -13.30
CA VAL A 232 -5.97 -10.84 -12.07
C VAL A 232 -5.62 -9.36 -12.18
N PHE A 233 -4.43 -9.01 -12.66
CA PHE A 233 -4.07 -7.60 -12.84
C PHE A 233 -4.88 -6.91 -13.92
N LYS A 234 -5.24 -7.61 -15.01
CA LYS A 234 -6.13 -7.08 -16.06
C LYS A 234 -7.51 -6.78 -15.50
N VAL A 235 -8.13 -7.72 -14.79
CA VAL A 235 -9.46 -7.56 -14.20
C VAL A 235 -9.45 -6.52 -13.08
N ALA A 236 -8.43 -6.50 -12.21
CA ALA A 236 -8.28 -5.50 -11.15
C ALA A 236 -8.16 -4.07 -11.69
N ARG A 237 -7.49 -3.90 -12.85
CA ARG A 237 -7.41 -2.59 -13.52
C ARG A 237 -8.72 -2.14 -14.15
N LEU A 238 -9.63 -3.05 -14.45
CA LEU A 238 -10.93 -2.70 -15.02
C LEU A 238 -11.98 -2.47 -13.93
N LEU A 239 -11.85 -3.18 -12.80
CA LEU A 239 -12.74 -3.08 -11.64
C LEU A 239 -12.18 -2.14 -10.55
N GLN A 240 -11.55 -1.04 -10.94
CA GLN A 240 -10.95 -0.09 -10.00
C GLN A 240 -12.02 0.64 -9.18
N PRO A 241 -11.80 0.87 -7.87
CA PRO A 241 -10.59 0.56 -7.10
C PRO A 241 -10.46 -0.93 -6.73
N SER A 242 -9.24 -1.45 -6.70
CA SER A 242 -8.99 -2.88 -6.44
C SER A 242 -7.77 -3.09 -5.53
N VAL A 243 -7.89 -4.05 -4.61
CA VAL A 243 -6.83 -4.49 -3.71
C VAL A 243 -6.48 -5.94 -4.00
N ILE A 244 -5.22 -6.19 -4.32
CA ILE A 244 -4.67 -7.53 -4.48
C ILE A 244 -3.99 -7.89 -3.17
N TRP A 245 -4.49 -8.92 -2.49
CA TRP A 245 -3.96 -9.42 -1.23
C TRP A 245 -3.12 -10.68 -1.42
N ILE A 246 -1.95 -10.73 -0.78
CA ILE A 246 -1.11 -11.92 -0.66
C ILE A 246 -0.91 -12.25 0.82
N GLY A 247 -1.66 -13.25 1.30
CA GLY A 247 -1.46 -13.88 2.60
C GLY A 247 -0.17 -14.68 2.64
N ASN A 248 0.48 -14.75 3.81
CA ASN A 248 1.74 -15.46 4.02
C ASN A 248 2.76 -15.19 2.90
N ALA A 249 2.96 -13.90 2.61
CA ALA A 249 3.77 -13.45 1.48
C ALA A 249 5.19 -14.03 1.53
N GLU A 250 5.73 -14.38 2.70
CA GLU A 250 7.02 -15.04 2.86
C GLU A 250 7.15 -16.32 2.03
N LYS A 251 6.05 -17.07 1.84
CA LYS A 251 6.03 -18.32 1.08
C LYS A 251 6.54 -18.08 -0.33
N ASN A 252 6.02 -17.07 -1.02
CA ASN A 252 6.40 -16.70 -2.39
C ASN A 252 7.87 -16.28 -2.53
N PHE A 253 8.57 -16.00 -1.42
CA PHE A 253 9.93 -15.50 -1.40
C PHE A 253 10.87 -16.38 -0.57
N TYR A 254 10.53 -17.65 -0.31
CA TYR A 254 11.37 -18.54 0.51
C TYR A 254 12.81 -18.65 -0.01
N LYS A 255 13.77 -18.51 0.92
CA LYS A 255 15.20 -18.79 0.67
C LYS A 255 15.42 -20.28 0.43
N LYS A 256 14.93 -21.09 1.37
CA LYS A 256 14.86 -22.56 1.32
C LYS A 256 13.46 -22.94 1.78
N VAL A 257 12.78 -23.80 1.02
CA VAL A 257 11.47 -24.33 1.43
C VAL A 257 11.71 -25.29 2.59
N PRO A 258 11.11 -25.08 3.78
CA PRO A 258 11.24 -25.98 4.92
C PRO A 258 10.88 -27.43 4.56
N LYS A 259 11.57 -28.43 5.14
CA LYS A 259 11.28 -29.84 4.86
C LYS A 259 9.87 -30.24 5.33
N GLU A 260 9.43 -29.73 6.47
CA GLU A 260 8.06 -29.88 6.98
C GLU A 260 7.01 -29.49 5.92
N GLU A 261 7.13 -28.34 5.28
CA GLU A 261 6.20 -27.90 4.23
C GLU A 261 6.37 -28.63 2.88
N LYS A 262 7.49 -29.34 2.68
CA LYS A 262 7.65 -30.29 1.57
C LYS A 262 7.01 -31.64 1.88
N GLU A 263 6.81 -31.95 3.15
CA GLU A 263 6.42 -33.26 3.68
C GLU A 263 5.02 -33.27 4.33
N VAL A 264 4.25 -32.17 4.30
CA VAL A 264 2.80 -32.19 4.61
C VAL A 264 2.10 -33.04 3.53
N ARG A 265 2.23 -34.34 3.72
CA ARG A 265 1.52 -35.45 3.08
C ARG A 265 0.36 -35.79 4.01
N GLU A 266 -0.57 -34.87 4.19
CA GLU A 266 -1.81 -35.23 4.87
C GLU A 266 -2.60 -36.14 3.91
N HIS A 267 -2.80 -37.40 4.32
CA HIS A 267 -3.64 -38.41 3.64
C HIS A 267 -3.20 -38.97 2.27
N GLY A 268 -1.91 -39.21 2.04
CA GLY A 268 -1.47 -40.19 1.03
C GLY A 268 -1.78 -39.87 -0.44
N GLN A 269 -2.35 -38.71 -0.76
CA GLN A 269 -2.49 -38.23 -2.14
C GLN A 269 -1.32 -37.29 -2.50
N PRO A 270 -0.72 -37.43 -3.69
CA PRO A 270 0.33 -36.54 -4.16
C PRO A 270 -0.25 -35.15 -4.48
N GLU A 271 -0.29 -34.26 -3.49
CA GLU A 271 -0.51 -32.83 -3.71
C GLU A 271 0.65 -32.26 -4.57
N PRO A 272 0.38 -31.44 -5.60
CA PRO A 272 1.43 -30.88 -6.43
C PRO A 272 2.35 -30.02 -5.57
N LEU A 273 3.63 -30.39 -5.56
CA LEU A 273 4.73 -29.69 -4.92
C LEU A 273 4.55 -28.16 -5.06
N MET A 274 4.36 -27.48 -3.93
CA MET A 274 4.41 -26.03 -3.86
C MET A 274 5.75 -25.60 -4.45
N ASP A 275 5.72 -24.96 -5.62
CA ASP A 275 6.84 -24.21 -6.18
C ASP A 275 6.62 -22.72 -5.90
N PRO A 276 6.81 -22.27 -4.64
CA PRO A 276 6.53 -20.89 -4.23
C PRO A 276 7.35 -19.85 -5.02
N LYS A 277 8.44 -20.28 -5.64
CA LYS A 277 9.34 -19.43 -6.43
C LYS A 277 8.74 -18.94 -7.74
N ARG A 278 7.56 -19.42 -8.16
CA ARG A 278 7.00 -19.14 -9.49
C ARG A 278 6.37 -17.75 -9.64
N ILE A 279 5.73 -17.19 -8.61
CA ILE A 279 4.97 -15.92 -8.72
C ILE A 279 5.87 -14.68 -8.63
N LYS A 280 7.00 -14.73 -7.92
CA LYS A 280 7.84 -13.57 -7.58
C LYS A 280 8.19 -12.69 -8.79
N LYS A 281 8.62 -13.31 -9.89
CA LYS A 281 9.04 -12.59 -11.11
C LYS A 281 7.84 -11.92 -11.79
N ASP A 282 6.73 -12.64 -11.90
CA ASP A 282 5.55 -12.16 -12.63
C ASP A 282 4.81 -11.08 -11.85
N LEU A 283 4.72 -11.20 -10.52
CA LEU A 283 4.18 -10.15 -9.65
C LEU A 283 4.99 -8.86 -9.75
N THR A 284 6.33 -8.96 -9.70
CA THR A 284 7.21 -7.78 -9.81
C THR A 284 7.12 -7.12 -11.19
N LYS A 285 6.91 -7.92 -12.25
CA LYS A 285 6.66 -7.38 -13.59
C LYS A 285 5.29 -6.69 -13.66
N ALA A 286 4.24 -7.35 -13.18
CA ALA A 286 2.87 -6.83 -13.19
C ALA A 286 2.74 -5.51 -12.41
N LEU A 287 3.41 -5.37 -11.27
CA LEU A 287 3.45 -4.11 -10.52
C LEU A 287 4.10 -2.96 -11.29
N ARG A 288 5.16 -3.23 -12.07
CA ARG A 288 5.84 -2.20 -12.86
C ARG A 288 5.00 -1.71 -14.04
N LEU A 289 4.03 -2.51 -14.47
CA LEU A 289 3.09 -2.15 -15.54
C LEU A 289 1.97 -1.21 -15.07
N LEU A 290 1.76 -1.06 -13.75
CA LEU A 290 0.75 -0.15 -13.21
C LEU A 290 1.17 1.31 -13.46
N SER A 291 0.31 2.05 -14.13
CA SER A 291 0.47 3.47 -14.39
C SER A 291 0.06 4.30 -13.15
N PRO A 292 0.52 5.57 -13.03
CA PRO A 292 0.09 6.45 -11.94
C PRO A 292 -1.39 6.80 -11.93
N GLY A 293 -2.19 6.37 -12.92
CA GLY A 293 -3.65 6.53 -12.91
C GLY A 293 -4.41 5.27 -12.49
N ASP A 294 -3.74 4.12 -12.38
CA ASP A 294 -4.39 2.86 -12.01
C ASP A 294 -4.56 2.77 -10.48
N ARG A 295 -5.79 2.80 -9.98
CA ARG A 295 -6.15 2.59 -8.56
C ARG A 295 -6.14 1.12 -8.17
N VAL A 296 -4.99 0.47 -8.33
CA VAL A 296 -4.76 -0.93 -7.95
C VAL A 296 -3.60 -0.99 -6.96
N MET A 297 -3.82 -1.63 -5.81
CA MET A 297 -2.80 -1.76 -4.76
C MET A 297 -2.56 -3.22 -4.38
N LEU A 298 -1.28 -3.58 -4.24
CA LEU A 298 -0.88 -4.88 -3.69
C LEU A 298 -0.64 -4.77 -2.18
N ILE A 299 -1.32 -5.57 -1.37
CA ILE A 299 -1.09 -5.67 0.07
C ILE A 299 -0.64 -7.08 0.43
N GLY A 300 0.58 -7.22 0.92
CA GLY A 300 1.12 -8.46 1.45
C GLY A 300 0.97 -8.53 2.96
N THR A 301 0.74 -9.71 3.52
CA THR A 301 0.77 -9.94 4.97
C THR A 301 1.71 -11.09 5.29
N THR A 302 2.59 -10.93 6.28
CA THR A 302 3.56 -11.96 6.67
C THR A 302 3.70 -12.06 8.18
N SER A 303 3.87 -13.26 8.72
CA SER A 303 4.24 -13.47 10.13
C SER A 303 5.69 -13.93 10.31
N HIS A 304 6.27 -14.60 9.32
CA HIS A 304 7.63 -15.13 9.39
C HIS A 304 8.51 -14.55 8.27
N PRO A 305 8.79 -13.25 8.29
CA PRO A 305 9.53 -12.60 7.23
C PRO A 305 11.00 -13.08 7.16
N GLN A 306 11.55 -13.70 8.23
CA GLN A 306 12.93 -14.21 8.23
C GLN A 306 13.13 -15.39 7.25
N ARG A 307 12.07 -16.18 7.00
CA ARG A 307 12.09 -17.32 6.06
C ARG A 307 12.22 -16.85 4.60
N ALA A 308 11.86 -15.60 4.32
CA ALA A 308 11.89 -15.01 3.00
C ALA A 308 13.20 -14.28 2.67
N GLU A 309 13.49 -14.15 1.39
CA GLU A 309 14.58 -13.33 0.87
C GLU A 309 14.25 -11.83 0.99
N VAL A 310 14.95 -11.14 1.89
CA VAL A 310 14.76 -9.69 2.17
C VAL A 310 14.82 -8.84 0.90
N LYS A 311 15.84 -9.03 0.06
CA LYS A 311 16.01 -8.29 -1.20
C LYS A 311 14.84 -8.49 -2.16
N GLY A 312 14.25 -9.68 -2.16
CA GLY A 312 13.07 -9.99 -2.96
C GLY A 312 11.84 -9.23 -2.47
N LEU A 313 11.57 -9.28 -1.16
CA LEU A 313 10.45 -8.58 -0.55
C LEU A 313 10.56 -7.07 -0.72
N CYS A 314 11.72 -6.47 -0.42
CA CYS A 314 11.93 -5.02 -0.56
C CYS A 314 11.85 -4.53 -2.02
N ARG A 315 12.04 -5.42 -3.01
CA ARG A 315 11.91 -5.08 -4.43
C ARG A 315 10.45 -5.11 -4.90
N THR A 316 9.63 -5.98 -4.32
CA THR A 316 8.21 -6.11 -4.68
C THR A 316 7.34 -5.16 -3.86
N TYR A 317 7.64 -4.97 -2.58
CA TYR A 317 6.89 -4.13 -1.64
C TYR A 317 7.63 -2.82 -1.40
N GLU A 318 7.03 -1.72 -1.85
CA GLU A 318 7.61 -0.37 -1.75
C GLU A 318 7.54 0.17 -0.32
N ARG A 319 6.46 -0.14 0.41
CA ARG A 319 6.29 0.23 1.83
C ARG A 319 6.19 -1.03 2.69
N ILE A 320 7.01 -1.10 3.74
CA ILE A 320 6.97 -2.18 4.72
C ILE A 320 6.54 -1.57 6.06
N LEU A 321 5.37 -1.98 6.55
CA LEU A 321 4.81 -1.54 7.82
C LEU A 321 5.01 -2.65 8.85
N PHE A 322 5.81 -2.34 9.87
CA PHE A 322 6.05 -3.24 10.99
C PHE A 322 4.99 -3.02 12.07
N MET A 323 4.35 -4.10 12.49
CA MET A 323 3.34 -4.16 13.53
C MET A 323 3.97 -4.82 14.76
N PRO A 324 4.35 -4.05 15.79
CA PRO A 324 4.86 -4.65 17.02
C PRO A 324 3.74 -5.35 17.79
N ARG A 325 4.12 -6.04 18.87
CA ARG A 325 3.15 -6.45 19.89
C ARG A 325 2.49 -5.21 20.52
N PRO A 326 1.25 -5.32 21.01
CA PRO A 326 0.57 -4.20 21.65
C PRO A 326 1.28 -3.84 22.97
N ASP A 327 1.60 -2.57 23.13
CA ASP A 327 2.12 -2.01 24.38
C ASP A 327 1.06 -2.02 25.49
N TYR A 328 1.46 -1.79 26.73
CA TYR A 328 0.54 -1.74 27.87
C TYR A 328 -0.68 -0.84 27.64
N ALA A 329 -0.47 0.38 27.13
CA ALA A 329 -1.54 1.32 26.80
C ALA A 329 -2.49 0.75 25.73
N SER A 330 -1.93 0.21 24.64
CA SER A 330 -2.71 -0.44 23.59
C SER A 330 -3.50 -1.65 24.12
N ARG A 331 -2.91 -2.49 24.99
CA ARG A 331 -3.60 -3.62 25.62
C ARG A 331 -4.76 -3.15 26.49
N TYR A 332 -4.57 -2.11 27.30
CA TYR A 332 -5.62 -1.53 28.12
C TYR A 332 -6.82 -1.08 27.26
N VAL A 333 -6.57 -0.33 26.18
CA VAL A 333 -7.62 0.12 25.25
C VAL A 333 -8.28 -1.05 24.52
N LEU A 334 -7.50 -2.06 24.10
CA LEU A 334 -8.01 -3.27 23.47
C LEU A 334 -8.98 -4.02 24.38
N TRP A 335 -8.60 -4.30 25.63
CA TRP A 335 -9.48 -4.93 26.62
C TRP A 335 -10.77 -4.13 26.82
N LYS A 336 -10.64 -2.82 27.06
CA LYS A 336 -11.79 -1.93 27.28
C LYS A 336 -12.76 -1.97 26.11
N HIS A 337 -12.27 -1.84 24.89
CA HIS A 337 -13.12 -1.78 23.71
C HIS A 337 -13.69 -3.14 23.30
N MET A 338 -12.92 -4.23 23.40
CA MET A 338 -13.42 -5.57 23.08
C MET A 338 -14.51 -6.03 24.06
N LEU A 339 -14.37 -5.68 25.34
CA LEU A 339 -15.43 -5.93 26.34
C LEU A 339 -16.68 -5.09 26.06
N HIS A 340 -16.49 -3.81 25.72
CA HIS A 340 -17.60 -2.93 25.36
C HIS A 340 -18.35 -3.43 24.11
N ALA A 341 -17.62 -3.96 23.11
CA ALA A 341 -18.20 -4.55 21.91
C ALA A 341 -19.08 -5.77 22.20
N GLN A 342 -18.80 -6.51 23.29
CA GLN A 342 -19.62 -7.63 23.78
C GLN A 342 -20.74 -7.17 24.74
N ARG A 343 -21.08 -5.88 24.74
CA ARG A 343 -22.09 -5.26 25.62
C ARG A 343 -21.79 -5.37 27.12
N VAL A 344 -20.52 -5.56 27.48
CA VAL A 344 -20.07 -5.53 28.88
C VAL A 344 -19.63 -4.10 29.20
N HIS A 345 -20.44 -3.39 29.99
CA HIS A 345 -20.08 -2.06 30.46
C HIS A 345 -19.02 -2.14 31.57
N VAL A 346 -17.83 -1.64 31.26
CA VAL A 346 -16.65 -1.56 32.14
C VAL A 346 -16.89 -0.72 33.41
N THR A 347 -18.00 0.02 33.48
CA THR A 347 -18.42 0.79 34.66
C THR A 347 -18.68 -0.08 35.89
N GLN A 348 -18.67 -1.41 35.76
CA GLN A 348 -18.53 -2.32 36.89
C GLN A 348 -17.14 -2.14 37.52
N SER A 349 -17.07 -1.33 38.57
CA SER A 349 -15.90 -0.98 39.40
C SER A 349 -15.06 -2.15 39.96
N ARG A 350 -15.36 -3.40 39.60
CA ARG A 350 -14.68 -4.62 40.03
C ARG A 350 -13.74 -5.23 38.98
N LEU A 351 -13.85 -4.88 37.69
CA LEU A 351 -12.97 -5.43 36.67
C LEU A 351 -11.72 -4.55 36.50
N ASP A 352 -10.61 -4.99 37.08
CA ASP A 352 -9.32 -4.31 36.91
C ASP A 352 -8.70 -4.62 35.53
N ILE A 353 -8.97 -3.73 34.57
CA ILE A 353 -8.38 -3.80 33.23
C ILE A 353 -6.88 -3.52 33.26
N SER A 354 -6.40 -2.72 34.21
CA SER A 354 -4.97 -2.42 34.35
C SER A 354 -4.20 -3.69 34.72
N ALA A 355 -4.72 -4.48 35.67
CA ALA A 355 -4.16 -5.79 35.99
C ALA A 355 -4.19 -6.74 34.78
N LEU A 356 -5.32 -6.82 34.06
CA LEU A 356 -5.41 -7.64 32.84
C LEU A 356 -4.40 -7.21 31.77
N ALA A 357 -4.19 -5.91 31.58
CA ALA A 357 -3.21 -5.38 30.62
C ALA A 357 -1.76 -5.68 31.02
N LYS A 358 -1.46 -5.79 32.33
CA LYS A 358 -0.14 -6.25 32.83
C LYS A 358 0.05 -7.75 32.59
N VAL A 359 -0.94 -8.56 32.97
CA VAL A 359 -0.84 -10.04 32.87
C VAL A 359 -0.89 -10.51 31.41
N SER A 360 -1.55 -9.76 30.53
CA SER A 360 -1.57 -10.05 29.08
C SER A 360 -0.32 -9.57 28.33
N ASP A 361 0.79 -9.30 29.02
CA ASP A 361 2.06 -9.10 28.33
C ASP A 361 2.51 -10.38 27.63
N GLY A 362 3.09 -10.25 26.43
CA GLY A 362 3.41 -11.35 25.54
C GLY A 362 2.28 -11.76 24.59
N TYR A 363 1.03 -11.39 24.88
CA TYR A 363 -0.12 -11.80 24.08
C TYR A 363 -0.45 -10.84 22.94
N THR A 364 -1.09 -11.38 21.92
CA THR A 364 -1.51 -10.67 20.71
C THR A 364 -2.94 -10.15 20.85
N SER A 365 -3.35 -9.16 20.05
CA SER A 365 -4.75 -8.70 20.02
C SER A 365 -5.72 -9.85 19.70
N GLY A 366 -5.30 -10.80 18.87
CA GLY A 366 -6.04 -12.03 18.57
C GLY A 366 -6.15 -12.96 19.77
N HIS A 367 -5.09 -13.13 20.57
CA HIS A 367 -5.14 -13.92 21.80
C HIS A 367 -6.08 -13.29 22.83
N ILE A 368 -6.02 -11.97 23.00
CA ILE A 368 -6.95 -11.23 23.88
C ILE A 368 -8.38 -11.43 23.41
N PHE A 369 -8.65 -11.28 22.11
CA PHE A 369 -9.98 -11.49 21.55
C PHE A 369 -10.48 -12.93 21.75
N GLN A 370 -9.61 -13.93 21.56
CA GLN A 370 -9.94 -15.34 21.77
C GLN A 370 -10.23 -15.64 23.24
N ALA A 371 -9.45 -15.08 24.17
CA ALA A 371 -9.70 -15.21 25.60
C ALA A 371 -11.05 -14.60 25.99
N ILE A 372 -11.37 -13.40 25.48
CA ILE A 372 -12.66 -12.75 25.72
C ILE A 372 -13.81 -13.62 25.20
N ARG A 373 -13.72 -14.09 23.96
CA ARG A 373 -14.75 -14.93 23.35
C ARG A 373 -14.95 -16.27 24.09
N SER A 374 -13.88 -16.82 24.65
CA SER A 374 -13.94 -18.08 25.40
C SER A 374 -14.61 -17.89 26.77
N VAL A 375 -14.38 -16.76 27.43
CA VAL A 375 -15.00 -16.43 28.73
C VAL A 375 -16.45 -15.96 28.55
N LEU A 376 -16.69 -15.03 27.62
CA LEU A 376 -17.99 -14.41 27.37
C LEU A 376 -18.86 -15.27 26.42
N THR A 377 -19.16 -16.49 26.85
CA THR A 377 -20.19 -17.32 26.21
C THR A 377 -21.58 -16.72 26.45
N GLU A 378 -22.57 -17.07 25.62
CA GLU A 378 -23.96 -16.61 25.79
C GLU A 378 -24.49 -16.92 27.19
N ARG A 379 -24.19 -18.12 27.71
CA ARG A 379 -24.51 -18.51 29.08
C ARG A 379 -23.87 -17.58 30.11
N ARG A 380 -22.60 -17.21 29.93
CA ARG A 380 -21.90 -16.31 30.86
C ARG A 380 -22.48 -14.90 30.81
N LEU A 381 -22.84 -14.41 29.63
CA LEU A 381 -23.46 -13.09 29.44
C LEU A 381 -24.78 -12.97 30.21
N LEU A 382 -25.64 -14.00 30.17
CA LEU A 382 -26.89 -14.04 30.95
C LEU A 382 -26.66 -14.01 32.47
N GLN A 383 -25.54 -14.55 32.93
CA GLN A 383 -25.17 -14.59 34.35
C GLN A 383 -24.52 -13.30 34.86
N LEU A 384 -24.17 -12.35 33.98
CA LEU A 384 -23.50 -11.10 34.38
C LEU A 384 -24.32 -10.25 35.34
N SER A 385 -25.65 -10.34 35.27
CA SER A 385 -26.57 -9.65 36.19
C SER A 385 -26.45 -10.14 37.64
N ARG A 386 -26.16 -11.44 37.83
CA ARG A 386 -26.07 -12.09 39.16
C ARG A 386 -24.63 -12.22 39.64
N ARG A 387 -23.71 -12.53 38.73
CA ARG A 387 -22.28 -12.75 39.02
C ARG A 387 -21.45 -11.81 38.14
N PRO A 388 -20.87 -10.74 38.71
CA PRO A 388 -20.05 -9.81 37.95
C PRO A 388 -18.82 -10.50 37.39
N LEU A 389 -18.23 -9.90 36.37
CA LEU A 389 -17.05 -10.42 35.70
C LEU A 389 -15.79 -10.12 36.52
N VAL A 390 -14.93 -11.14 36.68
CA VAL A 390 -13.68 -11.02 37.43
C VAL A 390 -12.48 -11.26 36.51
N ALA A 391 -11.38 -10.52 36.73
CA ALA A 391 -10.16 -10.64 35.93
C ALA A 391 -9.57 -12.06 35.91
N SER A 392 -9.72 -12.82 37.01
CA SER A 392 -9.21 -14.19 37.12
C SER A 392 -9.84 -15.18 36.13
N GLU A 393 -11.06 -14.93 35.66
CA GLU A 393 -11.75 -15.81 34.69
C GLU A 393 -11.02 -15.86 33.33
N PHE A 394 -10.30 -14.80 32.99
CA PHE A 394 -9.52 -14.72 31.75
C PHE A 394 -8.18 -15.45 31.84
N LEU A 395 -7.59 -15.56 33.03
CA LEU A 395 -6.24 -16.10 33.20
C LEU A 395 -6.14 -17.55 32.77
N GLY A 396 -7.12 -18.37 33.13
CA GLY A 396 -7.15 -19.79 32.74
C GLY A 396 -7.27 -20.00 31.23
N HIS A 397 -7.87 -19.04 30.51
CA HIS A 397 -7.95 -19.09 29.04
C HIS A 397 -6.70 -18.53 28.38
N LEU A 398 -6.13 -17.46 28.92
CA LEU A 398 -4.87 -16.90 28.43
C LEU A 398 -3.72 -17.92 28.56
N ALA A 399 -3.64 -18.63 29.69
CA ALA A 399 -2.61 -19.64 29.93
C ALA A 399 -2.64 -20.84 28.96
N LYS A 400 -3.77 -21.09 28.29
CA LYS A 400 -3.88 -22.12 27.24
C LYS A 400 -3.37 -21.66 25.88
N LEU A 401 -3.19 -20.34 25.70
CA LEU A 401 -2.72 -19.76 24.46
C LEU A 401 -1.20 -19.60 24.53
N GLU A 402 -0.53 -19.88 23.43
CA GLU A 402 0.92 -19.66 23.34
C GLU A 402 1.21 -18.16 23.22
N PRO A 403 1.96 -17.56 24.16
CA PRO A 403 2.39 -16.17 24.03
C PRO A 403 3.47 -16.05 22.95
N VAL A 404 3.64 -14.85 22.41
CA VAL A 404 4.76 -14.61 21.48
C VAL A 404 6.04 -14.58 22.29
N HIS A 405 6.94 -15.54 22.03
CA HIS A 405 8.21 -15.64 22.71
C HIS A 405 9.13 -14.46 22.37
N ARG A 406 10.00 -14.11 23.32
CA ARG A 406 10.94 -13.00 23.17
C ARG A 406 11.90 -13.19 22.00
N GLU A 407 12.33 -14.42 21.76
CA GLU A 407 13.23 -14.78 20.64
C GLU A 407 12.59 -14.49 19.27
N GLU A 408 11.30 -14.79 19.11
CA GLU A 408 10.56 -14.50 17.88
C GLU A 408 10.46 -13.00 17.66
N GLU A 409 10.22 -12.24 18.72
CA GLU A 409 10.13 -10.79 18.69
C GLU A 409 11.47 -10.15 18.32
N GLU A 410 12.57 -10.57 18.94
CA GLU A 410 13.91 -10.07 18.64
C GLU A 410 14.29 -10.41 17.20
N SER A 411 14.02 -11.64 16.75
CA SER A 411 14.23 -12.05 15.37
C SER A 411 13.44 -11.21 14.36
N LEU A 412 12.21 -10.81 14.70
CA LEU A 412 11.38 -9.92 13.87
C LEU A 412 11.95 -8.50 13.83
N LYS A 413 12.42 -7.97 14.97
CA LYS A 413 13.06 -6.66 15.07
C LYS A 413 14.35 -6.62 14.25
N ASP A 414 15.20 -7.63 14.40
CA ASP A 414 16.45 -7.77 13.65
C ASP A 414 16.21 -7.84 12.14
N TRP A 415 15.15 -8.53 11.73
CA TRP A 415 14.74 -8.54 10.33
C TRP A 415 14.27 -7.15 9.87
N TYR A 416 13.46 -6.47 10.66
CA TYR A 416 12.97 -5.13 10.32
C TYR A 416 14.11 -4.12 10.15
N PHE A 417 15.13 -4.20 11.01
CA PHE A 417 16.33 -3.36 10.90
C PHE A 417 17.13 -3.56 9.60
N LYS A 418 17.01 -4.72 8.95
CA LYS A 418 17.63 -5.01 7.64
C LYS A 418 16.84 -4.42 6.46
N THR A 419 15.63 -3.90 6.69
CA THR A 419 14.83 -3.25 5.64
C THR A 419 15.34 -1.82 5.37
N PRO A 420 15.03 -1.22 4.20
CA PRO A 420 15.47 0.15 3.90
C PRO A 420 15.06 1.19 4.95
N LEU A 421 13.86 1.05 5.54
CA LEU A 421 13.40 1.94 6.62
C LEU A 421 14.14 1.65 7.95
N GLY A 422 14.39 0.38 8.24
CA GLY A 422 15.18 -0.02 9.40
C GLY A 422 16.64 0.46 9.34
N MET A 423 17.26 0.36 8.17
CA MET A 423 18.64 0.83 7.93
C MET A 423 18.73 2.35 8.09
N LYS A 424 17.80 3.11 7.50
CA LYS A 424 17.71 4.57 7.72
C LYS A 424 17.58 4.94 9.19
N LYS A 425 16.83 4.15 9.96
CA LYS A 425 16.68 4.35 11.41
C LYS A 425 17.99 4.08 12.17
N ILE A 426 18.75 3.07 11.76
CA ILE A 426 20.07 2.78 12.34
C ILE A 426 21.08 3.87 11.98
N GLU A 427 21.13 4.29 10.71
CA GLU A 427 21.97 5.39 10.25
C GLU A 427 21.65 6.67 11.03
N PHE A 428 20.37 7.01 11.17
CA PHE A 428 19.95 8.15 11.99
C PHE A 428 20.45 8.05 13.43
N ASN A 429 20.27 6.90 14.10
CA ASN A 429 20.75 6.72 15.47
C ASN A 429 22.30 6.84 15.56
N LYS A 430 23.04 6.30 14.59
CA LYS A 430 24.52 6.38 14.56
C LYS A 430 25.02 7.80 14.32
N ASP A 431 24.39 8.54 13.40
CA ASP A 431 24.73 9.93 13.13
C ASP A 431 24.50 10.80 14.37
N GLN A 432 23.43 10.50 15.13
CA GLN A 432 23.14 11.19 16.40
C GLN A 432 24.13 10.81 17.51
N GLU A 433 24.47 9.54 17.68
CA GLU A 433 25.50 9.10 18.63
C GLU A 433 26.87 9.73 18.34
N ALA A 434 27.21 9.91 17.06
CA ALA A 434 28.43 10.59 16.63
C ALA A 434 28.41 12.10 16.98
N GLU A 435 27.26 12.76 16.82
CA GLU A 435 27.07 14.17 17.22
C GLU A 435 27.11 14.35 18.75
N GLU A 436 26.48 13.47 19.52
CA GLU A 436 26.58 13.49 20.99
C GLU A 436 28.03 13.29 21.46
N ALA A 437 28.77 12.36 20.85
CA ALA A 437 30.18 12.14 21.14
C ALA A 437 31.06 13.35 20.78
N ARG A 438 30.74 14.08 19.70
CA ARG A 438 31.40 15.33 19.32
C ARG A 438 31.14 16.43 20.35
N LEU A 439 29.88 16.65 20.72
CA LEU A 439 29.48 17.64 21.73
C LEU A 439 30.09 17.35 23.11
N ALA A 440 30.20 16.08 23.49
CA ALA A 440 30.85 15.66 24.73
C ALA A 440 32.37 15.94 24.72
N LYS A 441 33.04 15.73 23.57
CA LYS A 441 34.46 16.07 23.38
C LYS A 441 34.70 17.58 23.41
N GLU A 442 33.82 18.38 22.81
CA GLU A 442 33.91 19.85 22.87
C GLU A 442 33.70 20.39 24.29
N LYS A 443 32.74 19.85 25.05
CA LYS A 443 32.54 20.20 26.47
C LYS A 443 33.74 19.84 27.34
N LYS A 444 34.45 18.75 27.03
CA LYS A 444 35.70 18.35 27.70
C LYS A 444 36.91 19.20 27.30
N LYS A 445 36.90 19.87 26.14
CA LYS A 445 37.95 20.82 25.73
C LYS A 445 37.73 22.25 26.24
N ARG A 446 36.50 22.57 26.67
CA ARG A 446 36.11 23.87 27.23
C ARG A 446 36.16 23.94 28.76
N LYS A 447 36.29 22.79 29.43
CA LYS A 447 36.67 22.67 30.84
C LYS A 447 38.15 22.37 30.90
#